data_AF-A0A656H9Q1-F1
#
_entry.id   AF-A0A656H9Q1-F1
#
_cell.length_a   1.000
_cell.length_b   1.000
_cell.length_c   1.000
_cell.angle_alpha   90.00
_cell.angle_beta   90.00
_cell.angle_gamma   90.00
#
_symmetry.space_group_name_H-M   'P 1'
#
loop_
_entity.id
_entity.type
_entity.pdbx_description
1 polymer ?
#
loop_
_entity_poly.entity_id
_entity_poly.type
_entity_poly.pdbx_seq_one_letter_code
_entity_poly.pdbx_strand_id
1 'polypeptide(L)'
;MKALKVFALFIILHLAGWVGAHVYLTQHPTQVLLVVDTSYALKPQFVAMEAWINRLQSDSRYQQVMVGTDKAMLGALDSIPSKANIFRTAFGRMTADNLQRYENTPASRKILLSDGSIRPAGWEVVTFPQ
;
A
#
# COMPACT_ATOMS: atom_id res chain seq x y z
N MET A 1 -22.54 -33.53 -28.63
CA MET A 1 -23.50 -32.47 -28.23
C MET A 1 -23.59 -32.24 -26.72
N LYS A 2 -23.60 -33.27 -25.85
CA LYS A 2 -23.64 -33.07 -24.38
C LYS A 2 -22.38 -32.41 -23.82
N ALA A 3 -21.20 -32.85 -24.26
CA ALA A 3 -19.91 -32.29 -23.82
C ALA A 3 -19.77 -30.78 -24.10
N LEU A 4 -20.21 -30.32 -25.28
CA LEU A 4 -20.20 -28.89 -25.63
C LEU A 4 -21.09 -28.05 -24.70
N LYS A 5 -22.26 -28.57 -24.31
CA LYS A 5 -23.17 -27.90 -23.37
C LYS A 5 -22.59 -27.82 -21.96
N VAL A 6 -21.96 -28.90 -21.49
CA VAL A 6 -21.29 -28.91 -20.17
C VAL A 6 -20.10 -27.96 -20.16
N PHE A 7 -19.30 -27.94 -21.23
CA PHE A 7 -18.17 -27.02 -21.36
C PHE A 7 -18.63 -25.56 -21.44
N ALA A 8 -19.70 -25.27 -22.20
CA ALA A 8 -20.30 -23.94 -22.24
C ALA A 8 -20.82 -23.50 -20.87
N LEU A 9 -21.50 -24.38 -20.13
CA LEU A 9 -21.95 -24.10 -18.76
C LEU A 9 -20.77 -23.81 -17.83
N PHE A 10 -19.68 -24.58 -17.93
CA PHE A 10 -18.47 -24.34 -17.16
C PHE A 10 -17.88 -22.95 -17.42
N ILE A 11 -17.78 -22.54 -18.69
CA ILE A 11 -17.32 -21.20 -19.07
C ILE A 11 -18.23 -20.12 -18.47
N ILE A 12 -19.55 -20.28 -18.59
CA ILE A 12 -20.52 -19.31 -18.05
C ILE A 12 -20.36 -19.18 -16.53
N LEU A 13 -20.23 -20.29 -15.80
CA LEU A 13 -20.02 -20.26 -14.35
C LEU A 13 -18.71 -19.58 -13.97
N HIS A 14 -17.63 -19.79 -14.72
CA HIS A 14 -16.35 -19.12 -14.48
C HIS A 14 -16.45 -17.62 -14.73
N LEU A 15 -17.08 -17.21 -15.82
CA LEU A 15 -17.30 -15.81 -16.12
C LEU A 15 -18.18 -15.14 -15.05
N ALA A 16 -19.28 -15.79 -14.65
CA ALA A 16 -20.15 -15.29 -13.60
C ALA A 16 -19.41 -15.16 -12.26
N GLY A 17 -18.63 -16.17 -11.87
CA GLY A 17 -17.81 -16.13 -10.67
C GLY A 17 -16.75 -15.03 -10.71
N TRP A 18 -16.06 -14.87 -11.86
CA TRP A 18 -15.06 -13.82 -12.04
C TRP A 18 -15.66 -12.41 -11.97
N VAL A 19 -16.79 -12.17 -12.65
CA VAL A 19 -17.50 -10.89 -12.59
C VAL A 19 -17.97 -10.61 -11.17
N GLY A 20 -18.56 -11.60 -10.50
CA GLY A 20 -19.00 -11.47 -9.11
C GLY A 20 -17.85 -11.10 -8.16
N ALA A 21 -16.72 -11.81 -8.26
CA ALA A 21 -15.53 -11.52 -7.46
C ALA A 21 -14.95 -10.13 -7.76
N HIS A 22 -14.87 -9.76 -9.05
CA HIS A 22 -14.37 -8.45 -9.47
C HIS A 22 -15.21 -7.31 -8.89
N VAL A 23 -16.55 -7.40 -8.98
CA VAL A 23 -17.47 -6.39 -8.44
C VAL A 23 -17.35 -6.30 -6.92
N TYR A 24 -17.35 -7.46 -6.24
CA TYR A 24 -17.25 -7.50 -4.78
C TYR A 24 -15.96 -6.86 -4.27
N LEU A 25 -14.81 -7.25 -4.81
CA LEU A 25 -13.50 -6.74 -4.40
C LEU A 25 -13.33 -5.25 -4.73
N THR A 26 -14.00 -4.77 -5.78
CA THR A 26 -14.02 -3.33 -6.12
C THR A 26 -14.85 -2.52 -5.12
N GLN A 27 -15.96 -3.07 -4.62
CA GLN A 27 -16.82 -2.42 -3.62
C GLN A 27 -16.27 -2.51 -2.19
N HIS A 28 -15.44 -3.52 -1.92
CA HIS A 28 -14.82 -3.75 -0.62
C HIS A 28 -13.28 -3.75 -0.72
N PRO A 29 -12.66 -2.61 -1.06
CA PRO A 29 -11.22 -2.55 -1.22
C PRO A 29 -10.52 -2.80 0.12
N THR A 30 -9.41 -3.54 0.05
CA THR A 30 -8.54 -3.76 1.19
C THR A 30 -7.88 -2.45 1.59
N GLN A 31 -8.07 -1.99 2.82
CA GLN A 31 -7.50 -0.74 3.32
C GLN A 31 -6.05 -0.95 3.75
N VAL A 32 -5.12 -0.29 3.08
CA VAL A 32 -3.67 -0.37 3.34
C VAL A 32 -3.19 0.99 3.82
N LEU A 33 -2.49 1.01 4.95
CA LEU A 33 -1.77 2.18 5.41
C LEU A 33 -0.29 2.02 5.11
N LEU A 34 0.27 2.94 4.32
CA LEU A 34 1.67 3.04 4.00
C LEU A 34 2.27 4.26 4.70
N VAL A 35 3.21 4.05 5.60
CA VAL A 35 3.97 5.13 6.23
C VAL A 35 5.41 5.10 5.72
N VAL A 36 5.90 6.26 5.29
CA VAL A 36 7.24 6.40 4.73
C VAL A 36 8.11 7.21 5.68
N ASP A 37 9.25 6.64 6.06
CA ASP A 37 10.28 7.35 6.81
C ASP A 37 11.00 8.34 5.88
N THR A 38 10.82 9.64 6.14
CA THR A 38 11.45 10.72 5.38
C THR A 38 12.73 11.26 6.04
N SER A 39 13.32 10.49 6.96
CA SER A 39 14.56 10.87 7.65
C SER A 39 15.68 11.22 6.67
N TYR A 40 16.50 12.23 7.03
CA TYR A 40 17.62 12.68 6.19
C TYR A 40 18.59 11.56 5.81
N ALA A 41 18.81 10.60 6.71
CA ALA A 41 19.70 9.47 6.48
C ALA A 41 19.23 8.55 5.34
N LEU A 42 17.93 8.53 5.05
CA LEU A 42 17.32 7.71 4.00
C LEU A 42 17.21 8.44 2.66
N LYS A 43 17.67 9.69 2.56
CA LYS A 43 17.64 10.47 1.31
C LYS A 43 18.26 9.73 0.11
N PRO A 44 19.39 9.01 0.24
CA PRO A 44 19.95 8.21 -0.85
C PRO A 44 18.99 7.09 -1.34
N GLN A 45 18.08 6.64 -0.47
CA GLN A 45 17.15 5.54 -0.73
C GLN A 45 15.78 5.99 -1.24
N PHE A 46 15.49 7.31 -1.30
CA PHE A 46 14.17 7.79 -1.73
C PHE A 46 13.76 7.32 -3.12
N VAL A 47 14.72 7.18 -4.04
CA VAL A 47 14.45 6.61 -5.38
C VAL A 47 14.02 5.14 -5.29
N ALA A 48 14.67 4.36 -4.42
CA ALA A 48 14.33 2.96 -4.22
C ALA A 48 12.97 2.80 -3.52
N MET A 49 12.66 3.68 -2.55
CA MET A 49 11.36 3.74 -1.91
C MET A 49 10.27 4.13 -2.89
N GLU A 50 10.49 5.14 -3.73
CA GLU A 50 9.56 5.52 -4.79
C GLU A 50 9.28 4.37 -5.76
N ALA A 51 10.32 3.66 -6.21
CA ALA A 51 10.17 2.48 -7.03
C ALA A 51 9.38 1.37 -6.33
N TRP A 52 9.57 1.18 -5.03
CA TRP A 52 8.78 0.25 -4.23
C TRP A 52 7.31 0.67 -4.15
N ILE A 53 7.03 1.96 -3.92
CA ILE A 53 5.67 2.51 -3.86
C ILE A 53 4.97 2.34 -5.22
N ASN A 54 5.68 2.56 -6.33
CA ASN A 54 5.14 2.36 -7.67
C ASN A 54 4.76 0.90 -7.93
N ARG A 55 5.56 -0.07 -7.44
CA ARG A 55 5.21 -1.50 -7.51
C ARG A 55 4.01 -1.84 -6.63
N LEU A 56 3.93 -1.27 -5.42
CA LEU A 56 2.74 -1.44 -4.58
C LEU A 56 1.49 -0.94 -5.32
N GLN A 57 1.57 0.21 -6.00
CA GLN A 57 0.46 0.78 -6.76
C GLN A 57 0.09 -0.06 -7.99
N SER A 58 1.05 -0.68 -8.69
CA SER A 58 0.72 -1.55 -9.82
C SER A 58 -0.03 -2.82 -9.39
N ASP A 59 0.21 -3.28 -8.17
CA ASP A 59 -0.34 -4.52 -7.64
C ASP A 59 -1.62 -4.28 -6.80
N SER A 60 -1.99 -3.02 -6.54
CA SER A 60 -3.07 -2.60 -5.64
C SER A 60 -4.47 -2.60 -6.26
N ARG A 61 -4.76 -3.45 -7.26
CA ARG A 61 -6.02 -3.43 -8.05
C ARG A 61 -7.31 -3.35 -7.21
N TYR A 62 -7.34 -3.99 -6.05
CA TYR A 62 -8.48 -3.98 -5.12
C TYR A 62 -8.10 -3.47 -3.74
N GLN A 63 -7.14 -2.54 -3.69
CA GLN A 63 -6.64 -1.98 -2.45
C GLN A 63 -6.75 -0.46 -2.49
N GLN A 64 -7.08 0.12 -1.35
CA GLN A 64 -7.02 1.55 -1.14
C GLN A 64 -5.82 1.84 -0.26
N VAL A 65 -4.80 2.48 -0.85
CA VAL A 65 -3.56 2.78 -0.14
C VAL A 65 -3.61 4.22 0.38
N MET A 66 -3.62 4.38 1.70
CA MET A 66 -3.45 5.66 2.38
C MET A 66 -1.97 5.84 2.70
N VAL A 67 -1.41 7.00 2.35
CA VAL A 67 0.00 7.32 2.53
C VAL A 67 0.15 8.33 3.66
N GLY A 68 1.06 8.03 4.58
CA GLY A 68 1.54 8.95 5.61
C GLY A 68 3.07 9.04 5.62
N THR A 69 3.57 10.01 6.37
CA THR A 69 4.99 10.19 6.67
C THR A 69 5.20 10.28 8.18
N ASP A 70 6.41 10.47 8.64
CA ASP A 70 6.71 10.79 10.05
C ASP A 70 6.01 12.08 10.54
N LYS A 71 5.50 12.94 9.64
CA LYS A 71 4.85 14.23 9.97
C LYS A 71 3.35 14.24 9.77
N ALA A 72 2.88 13.71 8.66
CA ALA A 72 1.52 13.96 8.20
C ALA A 72 0.94 12.80 7.40
N MET A 73 -0.38 12.67 7.46
CA MET A 73 -1.13 11.88 6.49
C MET A 73 -1.20 12.68 5.19
N LEU A 74 -0.74 12.09 4.09
CA LEU A 74 -0.75 12.69 2.75
C LEU A 74 -2.05 12.40 1.98
N GLY A 75 -2.77 11.34 2.37
CA GLY A 75 -4.03 10.94 1.73
C GLY A 75 -3.89 9.69 0.88
N ALA A 76 -4.80 9.50 -0.08
CA ALA A 76 -4.79 8.31 -0.93
C ALA A 76 -3.63 8.37 -1.94
N LEU A 77 -2.92 7.25 -2.13
CA LEU A 77 -1.76 7.15 -3.03
C LEU A 77 -2.11 7.57 -4.47
N ASP A 78 -3.31 7.23 -4.94
CA ASP A 78 -3.80 7.59 -6.27
C ASP A 78 -4.07 9.09 -6.43
N SER A 79 -4.32 9.79 -5.32
CA SER A 79 -4.55 11.24 -5.32
C SER A 79 -3.26 12.06 -5.24
N ILE A 80 -2.11 11.43 -4.99
CA ILE A 80 -0.81 12.10 -4.91
C ILE A 80 -0.29 12.36 -6.33
N PRO A 81 -0.13 13.64 -6.76
CA PRO A 81 0.23 13.96 -8.14
C PRO A 81 1.61 13.43 -8.58
N SER A 82 2.56 13.41 -7.66
CA SER A 82 3.91 12.88 -7.87
C SER A 82 4.41 12.21 -6.61
N LYS A 83 4.98 11.00 -6.72
CA LYS A 83 5.43 10.21 -5.57
C LYS A 83 6.67 10.82 -4.93
N ALA A 84 7.46 11.56 -5.71
CA ALA A 84 8.49 12.46 -5.21
C ALA A 84 7.96 13.48 -4.17
N ASN A 85 6.67 13.86 -4.20
CA ASN A 85 6.09 14.76 -3.20
C ASN A 85 6.04 14.15 -1.80
N ILE A 86 6.05 12.82 -1.68
CA ILE A 86 6.12 12.12 -0.38
C ILE A 86 7.43 12.46 0.33
N PHE A 87 8.51 12.67 -0.43
CA PHE A 87 9.86 12.90 0.07
C PHE A 87 10.28 14.37 0.08
N ARG A 88 9.39 15.31 -0.32
CA ARG A 88 9.74 16.74 -0.46
C ARG A 88 10.17 17.38 0.86
N THR A 89 9.63 16.89 1.96
CA THR A 89 9.89 17.37 3.30
C THR A 89 10.62 16.30 4.09
N ALA A 90 11.94 16.21 3.91
CA ALA A 90 12.78 15.35 4.73
C ALA A 90 12.96 15.99 6.11
N PHE A 91 12.64 15.25 7.17
CA PHE A 91 12.70 15.78 8.53
C PHE A 91 13.18 14.74 9.53
N GLY A 92 14.03 15.19 10.47
CA GLY A 92 14.34 14.48 11.71
C GLY A 92 14.75 13.02 11.52
N ARG A 93 14.63 12.26 12.62
CA ARG A 93 14.68 10.80 12.62
C ARG A 93 13.29 10.29 12.98
N MET A 94 12.76 9.33 12.24
CA MET A 94 11.50 8.70 12.58
C MET A 94 11.62 7.88 13.87
N THR A 95 10.64 8.01 14.77
CA THR A 95 10.54 7.26 16.02
C THR A 95 9.22 6.48 16.08
N ALA A 96 9.12 5.59 17.07
CA ALA A 96 7.87 4.87 17.34
C ALA A 96 6.71 5.83 17.69
N ASP A 97 6.99 6.97 18.32
CA ASP A 97 5.97 7.96 18.69
C ASP A 97 5.33 8.62 17.47
N ASN A 98 6.09 8.81 16.37
CA ASN A 98 5.51 9.30 15.11
C ASN A 98 4.40 8.37 14.58
N LEU A 99 4.47 7.07 14.91
CA LEU A 99 3.51 6.08 14.46
C LEU A 99 2.22 6.05 15.28
N GLN A 100 2.22 6.55 16.51
CA GLN A 100 1.02 6.60 17.36
C GLN A 100 -0.12 7.38 16.69
N ARG A 101 0.22 8.40 15.90
CA ARG A 101 -0.72 9.16 15.06
C ARG A 101 -1.60 8.27 14.17
N TYR A 102 -1.08 7.09 13.79
CA TYR A 102 -1.72 6.17 12.86
C TYR A 102 -2.41 4.99 13.54
N GLU A 103 -2.42 4.93 14.87
CA GLU A 103 -3.06 3.82 15.60
C GLU A 103 -4.53 3.69 15.25
N ASN A 104 -5.24 4.82 15.25
CA ASN A 104 -6.67 4.91 14.96
C ASN A 104 -7.00 4.95 13.46
N THR A 105 -6.01 4.84 12.57
CA THR A 105 -6.28 4.77 11.13
C THR A 105 -6.75 3.36 10.78
N PRO A 106 -7.98 3.18 10.27
CA PRO A 106 -8.50 1.88 9.90
C PRO A 106 -7.70 1.34 8.71
N ALA A 107 -6.95 0.28 8.94
CA ALA A 107 -6.18 -0.39 7.92
C ALA A 107 -6.08 -1.88 8.24
N SER A 108 -6.38 -2.71 7.25
CA SER A 108 -6.22 -4.17 7.33
C SER A 108 -4.75 -4.60 7.23
N ARG A 109 -3.92 -3.74 6.61
CA ARG A 109 -2.48 -3.93 6.49
C ARG A 109 -1.78 -2.60 6.75
N LYS A 110 -0.77 -2.60 7.62
CA LYS A 110 0.08 -1.43 7.91
C LYS A 110 1.50 -1.72 7.43
N ILE A 111 2.05 -0.84 6.61
CA ILE A 111 3.37 -0.99 5.99
C ILE A 111 4.21 0.23 6.37
N LEU A 112 5.44 -0.02 6.79
CA LEU A 112 6.43 0.99 7.11
C LEU A 112 7.65 0.84 6.19
N LEU A 113 7.99 1.88 5.45
CA LEU A 113 9.28 1.98 4.77
C LEU A 113 10.26 2.71 5.68
N SER A 114 11.31 2.04 6.17
CA SER A 114 12.27 2.65 7.11
C SER A 114 13.67 2.04 7.01
N ASP A 115 14.60 2.54 7.82
CA ASP A 115 15.93 1.94 8.03
C ASP A 115 15.90 0.63 8.84
N GLY A 116 14.72 0.20 9.28
CA GLY A 116 14.54 -1.00 10.09
C GLY A 116 14.89 -0.84 11.58
N SER A 117 15.27 0.37 12.02
CA SER A 117 15.56 0.67 13.43
C SER A 117 14.33 0.63 14.33
N ILE A 118 13.14 0.79 13.75
CA ILE A 118 11.85 0.66 14.43
C ILE A 118 11.04 -0.48 13.83
N ARG A 119 10.44 -1.31 14.70
CA ARG A 119 9.61 -2.47 14.32
C ARG A 119 8.34 -2.52 15.18
N PRO A 120 7.39 -1.61 14.95
CA PRO A 120 6.13 -1.57 15.67
C PRO A 120 5.31 -2.85 15.43
N ALA A 121 4.63 -3.33 16.47
CA ALA A 121 3.81 -4.54 16.38
C ALA A 121 2.66 -4.36 15.39
N GLY A 122 2.40 -5.37 14.56
CA GLY A 122 1.33 -5.34 13.55
C GLY A 122 1.66 -4.56 12.28
N TRP A 123 2.91 -4.11 12.10
CA TRP A 123 3.38 -3.49 10.86
C TRP A 123 4.31 -4.41 10.10
N GLU A 124 4.18 -4.38 8.78
CA GLU A 124 5.17 -4.90 7.85
C GLU A 124 6.24 -3.84 7.61
N VAL A 125 7.49 -4.14 7.98
CA VAL A 125 8.61 -3.20 7.80
C VAL A 125 9.41 -3.59 6.57
N VAL A 126 9.47 -2.68 5.60
CA VAL A 126 10.33 -2.78 4.42
C VAL A 126 11.58 -1.95 4.71
N THR A 127 12.71 -2.63 4.82
CA THR A 127 13.98 -2.01 5.22
C THR A 127 14.76 -1.48 4.02
N PHE A 128 15.23 -0.25 4.13
CA PHE A 128 16.16 0.39 3.21
C PHE A 128 17.45 0.73 3.96
N PRO A 129 18.62 0.20 3.55
CA PRO A 129 19.87 0.45 4.26
C PRO A 129 20.27 1.93 4.17
N GLN A 130 20.77 2.49 5.27
CA GLN A 130 21.38 3.83 5.29
C GLN A 130 22.74 3.81 4.60
#